data_AF-A0A318H894-F1
#
_entry.id   AF-A0A318H894-F1
#
_cell.length_a   1.000
_cell.length_b   1.000
_cell.length_c   1.000
_cell.angle_alpha   90.00
_cell.angle_beta   90.00
_cell.angle_gamma   90.00
#
_symmetry.space_group_name_H-M   'P 1'
#
loop_
_entity.id
_entity.type
_entity.pdbx_description
1 polymer ?
#
loop_
_entity_poly.entity_id
_entity_poly.type
_entity_poly.pdbx_seq_one_letter_code
_entity_poly.pdbx_strand_id
1 'polypeptide(L)'
;MNAAVSAAATPELLNELPCQRDPDRWFDRAHRTQALAGCLSCPARSWCAREALAAEASFGMWAGIWIDGNLADVERYLCAIAEGTSSASPPPATDVQRIDAVRRPPVIRAPAKHTVAAVITARSSGHCEIMAPDCQLTLDAIASRIRGGCWHQLPDAAAGYAVCRRCQAAVTRMEPRLAHQLGYLVDNSANAATVPFYWRQSRWMSLDSAGGAAPISSTKRSA
;
A
#
# COMPACT_ATOMS: atom_id res chain seq x y z
N MET A 1 -10.11 21.28 -47.72
CA MET A 1 -9.41 21.13 -46.43
C MET A 1 -10.47 21.27 -45.34
N ASN A 2 -10.92 20.16 -44.75
CA ASN A 2 -11.73 20.14 -43.53
C ASN A 2 -11.35 18.85 -42.80
N ALA A 3 -10.59 18.98 -41.72
CA ALA A 3 -10.26 17.89 -40.82
C ALA A 3 -11.49 17.64 -39.93
N ALA A 4 -12.17 16.52 -40.16
CA ALA A 4 -13.18 16.01 -39.25
C ALA A 4 -12.48 15.60 -37.95
N VAL A 5 -12.86 16.25 -36.85
CA VAL A 5 -12.53 15.82 -35.49
C VAL A 5 -13.19 14.46 -35.29
N SER A 6 -12.39 13.39 -35.24
CA SER A 6 -12.86 12.07 -34.84
C SER A 6 -13.31 12.14 -33.39
N ALA A 7 -14.63 12.20 -33.17
CA ALA A 7 -15.24 11.86 -31.91
C ALA A 7 -14.82 10.43 -31.55
N ALA A 8 -13.97 10.30 -30.53
CA ALA A 8 -13.60 9.01 -29.98
C ALA A 8 -14.87 8.33 -29.48
N ALA A 9 -15.16 7.15 -30.03
CA ALA A 9 -16.37 6.40 -29.78
C ALA A 9 -16.66 6.25 -28.28
N THR A 10 -17.80 6.79 -27.85
CA THR A 10 -18.50 6.38 -26.64
C THR A 10 -18.76 4.88 -26.75
N PRO A 11 -18.40 4.05 -25.78
CA PRO A 11 -18.74 2.63 -25.83
C PRO A 11 -20.24 2.46 -25.52
N GLU A 12 -21.11 2.81 -26.48
CA GLU A 12 -22.38 2.12 -26.63
C GLU A 12 -22.06 0.74 -27.18
N LEU A 13 -22.10 -0.29 -26.32
CA LEU A 13 -22.59 -1.65 -26.59
C LEU A 13 -22.34 -2.56 -25.36
N LEU A 14 -23.40 -2.73 -24.57
CA LEU A 14 -23.88 -4.02 -24.02
C LEU A 14 -23.01 -4.80 -23.02
N ASN A 15 -22.58 -4.15 -21.93
CA ASN A 15 -22.44 -4.81 -20.63
C ASN A 15 -22.46 -3.75 -19.51
N GLU A 16 -23.24 -3.99 -18.47
CA GLU A 16 -23.22 -3.16 -17.26
C GLU A 16 -21.78 -3.11 -16.73
N LEU A 17 -21.21 -1.91 -16.70
CA LEU A 17 -19.85 -1.70 -16.23
C LEU A 17 -19.78 -2.09 -14.75
N PRO A 18 -18.67 -2.64 -14.26
CA PRO A 18 -18.52 -2.97 -12.84
C PRO A 18 -18.86 -1.79 -11.91
N CYS A 19 -18.66 -0.56 -12.38
CA CYS A 19 -18.97 0.64 -11.61
C CYS A 19 -20.45 1.03 -11.52
N GLN A 20 -21.30 0.48 -12.38
CA GLN A 20 -22.73 0.77 -12.38
C GLN A 20 -23.50 -0.09 -11.36
N ARG A 21 -22.96 -1.27 -11.01
CA ARG A 21 -23.61 -2.22 -10.07
C ARG A 21 -23.68 -1.72 -8.64
N ASP A 22 -22.68 -0.97 -8.23
CA ASP A 22 -22.50 -0.49 -6.85
C ASP A 22 -21.67 0.80 -6.89
N PRO A 23 -22.33 1.96 -7.10
CA PRO A 23 -21.63 3.24 -7.27
C PRO A 23 -20.87 3.70 -6.02
N ASP A 24 -21.42 3.47 -4.82
CA ASP A 24 -20.83 3.94 -3.56
C ASP A 24 -19.46 3.30 -3.29
N ARG A 25 -19.28 2.06 -3.74
CA ARG A 25 -18.01 1.32 -3.62
C ARG A 25 -16.81 2.05 -4.20
N TRP A 26 -16.99 2.86 -5.24
CA TRP A 26 -15.91 3.55 -5.94
C TRP A 26 -15.44 4.81 -5.21
N PHE A 27 -16.22 5.27 -4.23
CA PHE A 27 -15.93 6.43 -3.39
C PHE A 27 -15.57 6.03 -1.95
N ASP A 28 -15.81 4.78 -1.54
CA ASP A 28 -15.40 4.26 -0.23
C ASP A 28 -14.00 3.63 -0.24
N ARG A 29 -13.06 4.26 0.47
CA ARG A 29 -11.67 3.81 0.61
C ARG A 29 -11.56 2.42 1.24
N ALA A 30 -12.50 2.03 2.11
CA ALA A 30 -12.51 0.71 2.72
C ALA A 30 -12.69 -0.41 1.66
N HIS A 31 -13.35 -0.10 0.55
CA HIS A 31 -13.63 -1.04 -0.53
C HIS A 31 -12.66 -0.97 -1.72
N ARG A 32 -11.55 -0.22 -1.61
CA ARG A 32 -10.60 0.02 -2.71
C ARG A 32 -10.11 -1.25 -3.42
N THR A 33 -9.88 -2.35 -2.69
CA THR A 33 -9.38 -3.60 -3.29
C THR A 33 -10.44 -4.25 -4.19
N GLN A 34 -11.71 -4.19 -3.78
CA GLN A 34 -12.82 -4.74 -4.54
C GLN A 34 -13.13 -3.85 -5.76
N ALA A 35 -13.07 -2.52 -5.58
CA ALA A 35 -13.16 -1.57 -6.68
C ALA A 35 -12.03 -1.79 -7.72
N LEU A 36 -10.78 -1.96 -7.27
CA LEU A 36 -9.65 -2.26 -8.15
C LEU A 36 -9.90 -3.53 -8.98
N ALA A 37 -10.35 -4.61 -8.36
CA ALA A 37 -10.65 -5.85 -9.07
C ALA A 37 -11.69 -5.62 -10.19
N GLY A 38 -12.74 -4.85 -9.91
CA GLY A 38 -13.72 -4.44 -10.93
C GLY A 38 -13.07 -3.67 -12.08
N CYS A 39 -12.21 -2.68 -11.78
CA CYS A 39 -11.52 -1.90 -12.80
C CYS A 39 -10.60 -2.75 -13.70
N LEU A 40 -9.88 -3.73 -13.13
CA LEU A 40 -8.98 -4.59 -13.90
C LEU A 40 -9.73 -5.50 -14.87
N SER A 41 -10.98 -5.85 -14.56
CA SER A 41 -11.88 -6.59 -15.48
C SER A 41 -12.69 -5.69 -16.43
N CYS A 42 -12.61 -4.37 -16.28
CA CYS A 42 -13.49 -3.44 -16.98
C CYS A 42 -12.99 -3.17 -18.41
N PRO A 43 -13.79 -3.44 -19.46
CA PRO A 43 -13.38 -3.15 -20.84
C PRO A 43 -13.24 -1.65 -21.11
N ALA A 44 -13.91 -0.80 -20.31
CA ALA A 44 -13.85 0.65 -20.43
C ALA A 44 -12.66 1.27 -19.67
N ARG A 45 -11.67 0.49 -19.20
CA ARG A 45 -10.60 0.99 -18.31
C ARG A 45 -9.77 2.12 -18.94
N SER A 46 -9.38 2.02 -20.20
CA SER A 46 -8.63 3.09 -20.89
C SER A 46 -9.48 4.33 -21.14
N TRP A 47 -10.77 4.17 -21.41
CA TRP A 47 -11.71 5.29 -21.51
C TRP A 47 -11.88 5.98 -20.15
N CYS A 48 -12.11 5.22 -19.08
CA CYS A 48 -12.24 5.73 -17.72
C CYS A 48 -11.00 6.53 -17.28
N ALA A 49 -9.80 6.14 -17.69
CA ALA A 49 -8.58 6.89 -17.41
C ALA A 49 -8.54 8.25 -18.13
N ARG A 50 -8.99 8.31 -19.38
CA ARG A 50 -9.12 9.58 -20.12
C ARG A 50 -10.15 10.49 -19.50
N GLU A 51 -11.30 9.95 -19.11
CA GLU A 51 -12.34 10.73 -18.43
C GLU A 51 -11.87 11.27 -17.09
N ALA A 52 -11.11 10.47 -16.31
CA ALA A 52 -10.55 10.94 -15.04
C ALA A 52 -9.62 12.15 -15.22
N LEU A 53 -8.80 12.12 -16.27
CA LEU A 53 -7.90 13.23 -16.63
C LEU A 53 -8.69 14.45 -17.13
N ALA A 54 -9.65 14.24 -18.04
CA ALA A 54 -10.43 15.32 -18.64
C ALA A 54 -11.36 16.02 -17.63
N ALA A 55 -11.91 15.26 -16.68
CA ALA A 55 -12.81 15.78 -15.65
C ALA A 55 -12.07 16.34 -14.43
N GLU A 56 -10.73 16.35 -14.44
CA GLU A 56 -9.90 16.69 -13.27
C GLU A 56 -10.34 15.95 -12.00
N ALA A 57 -10.57 14.64 -12.13
CA ALA A 57 -11.13 13.84 -11.05
C ALA A 57 -10.28 13.98 -9.79
N SER A 58 -10.92 14.37 -8.68
CA SER A 58 -10.24 14.69 -7.42
C SER A 58 -10.39 13.62 -6.36
N PHE A 59 -11.29 12.64 -6.55
CA PHE A 59 -11.58 11.64 -5.54
C PHE A 59 -12.13 10.33 -6.12
N GLY A 60 -11.87 9.22 -5.42
CA GLY A 60 -12.40 7.90 -5.72
C GLY A 60 -11.51 7.04 -6.63
N MET A 61 -12.01 5.87 -6.98
CA MET A 61 -11.32 4.91 -7.84
C MET A 61 -11.66 5.14 -9.32
N TRP A 62 -10.63 5.44 -10.12
CA TRP A 62 -10.74 5.65 -11.56
C TRP A 62 -9.74 4.77 -12.30
N ALA A 63 -10.21 3.96 -13.25
CA ALA A 63 -9.36 3.06 -14.05
C ALA A 63 -8.39 2.15 -13.23
N GLY A 64 -8.73 1.87 -11.96
CA GLY A 64 -7.90 1.08 -11.04
C GLY A 64 -6.88 1.90 -10.26
N ILE A 65 -6.99 3.22 -10.28
CA ILE A 65 -6.15 4.16 -9.56
C ILE A 65 -7.02 4.90 -8.55
N TRP A 66 -6.61 4.92 -7.28
CA TRP A 66 -7.30 5.67 -6.24
C TRP A 66 -6.80 7.11 -6.21
N ILE A 67 -7.70 8.08 -6.34
CA ILE A 67 -7.42 9.52 -6.26
C ILE A 67 -7.87 10.03 -4.88
N ASP A 68 -7.02 10.82 -4.22
CA ASP A 68 -7.23 11.29 -2.85
C ASP A 68 -6.94 12.79 -2.70
N GLY A 69 -7.80 13.61 -3.31
CA GLY A 69 -7.75 15.07 -3.22
C GLY A 69 -6.86 15.76 -4.28
N ASN A 70 -5.91 15.05 -4.88
CA ASN A 70 -5.01 15.61 -5.89
C ASN A 70 -4.75 14.65 -7.06
N LEU A 71 -5.19 15.04 -8.26
CA LEU A 71 -4.99 14.27 -9.49
C LEU A 71 -3.51 14.17 -9.89
N ALA A 72 -2.72 15.21 -9.64
CA ALA A 72 -1.32 15.30 -10.06
C ALA A 72 -0.46 14.16 -9.48
N ASP A 73 -0.82 13.65 -8.30
CA ASP A 73 -0.11 12.57 -7.62
C ASP A 73 -0.20 11.24 -8.38
N VAL A 74 -1.21 11.09 -9.26
CA VAL A 74 -1.49 9.85 -9.97
C VAL A 74 -1.64 10.01 -11.49
N GLU A 75 -1.55 11.23 -12.00
CA GLU A 75 -1.71 11.61 -13.41
C GLU A 75 -0.90 10.70 -14.34
N ARG A 76 0.37 10.47 -14.03
CA ARG A 76 1.26 9.61 -14.84
C ARG A 76 0.72 8.19 -15.04
N TYR A 77 0.00 7.65 -14.05
CA TYR A 77 -0.57 6.31 -14.13
C TYR A 77 -1.84 6.29 -14.98
N LEU A 78 -2.66 7.33 -14.87
CA LEU A 78 -3.85 7.50 -15.70
C LEU A 78 -3.46 7.71 -17.17
N CYS A 79 -2.43 8.50 -17.46
CA CYS A 79 -1.91 8.65 -18.83
C CYS A 79 -1.48 7.31 -19.44
N ALA A 80 -0.70 6.51 -18.70
CA ALA A 80 -0.26 5.19 -19.18
C ALA A 80 -1.42 4.21 -19.48
N ILE A 81 -2.53 4.31 -18.72
CA ILE A 81 -3.73 3.48 -18.94
C ILE A 81 -4.57 4.02 -20.11
N ALA A 82 -4.65 5.35 -20.23
CA ALA A 82 -5.38 6.07 -21.26
C ALA A 82 -4.81 5.83 -22.67
N GLU A 83 -3.47 5.72 -22.77
CA GLU A 83 -2.72 5.44 -23.99
C GLU A 83 -2.92 4.00 -24.51
N GLY A 84 -3.67 3.16 -23.78
CA GLY A 84 -4.09 1.87 -24.29
C GLY A 84 -2.94 0.88 -24.41
N THR A 85 -2.13 0.76 -23.36
CA THR A 85 -1.51 -0.56 -23.10
C THR A 85 -2.63 -1.51 -22.69
N SER A 86 -3.40 -1.93 -23.69
CA SER A 86 -4.24 -3.10 -23.61
C SER A 86 -3.32 -4.20 -23.11
N SER A 87 -3.64 -4.74 -21.94
CA SER A 87 -3.21 -6.06 -21.55
C SER A 87 -3.76 -7.00 -22.61
N ALA A 88 -3.05 -7.13 -23.74
CA ALA A 88 -3.24 -8.21 -24.66
C ALA A 88 -3.19 -9.49 -23.82
N SER A 89 -4.15 -10.39 -24.01
CA SER A 89 -4.00 -11.78 -23.59
C SER A 89 -2.57 -12.25 -23.90
N PRO A 90 -1.98 -13.11 -23.05
CA PRO A 90 -0.65 -13.63 -23.34
C PRO A 90 -0.65 -14.15 -24.78
N PRO A 91 0.35 -13.78 -25.60
CA PRO A 91 0.38 -14.22 -26.99
C PRO A 91 0.25 -15.75 -27.03
N PRO A 92 -0.42 -16.35 -28.04
CA PRO A 92 -0.25 -17.77 -28.27
C PRO A 92 1.25 -18.03 -28.31
N ALA A 93 1.68 -19.09 -27.63
CA ALA A 93 3.07 -19.48 -27.46
C ALA A 93 3.73 -19.73 -28.83
N THR A 94 4.02 -18.65 -29.53
CA THR A 94 4.77 -18.64 -30.77
C THR A 94 6.17 -18.31 -30.35
N ASP A 95 6.95 -19.40 -30.31
CA ASP A 95 8.38 -19.48 -30.21
C ASP A 95 9.00 -18.29 -29.47
N VAL A 96 9.03 -18.43 -28.13
CA VAL A 96 9.93 -17.68 -27.27
C VAL A 96 11.27 -17.70 -27.99
N GLN A 97 11.68 -16.58 -28.57
CA GLN A 97 13.06 -16.42 -28.99
C GLN A 97 13.85 -16.82 -27.77
N ARG A 98 14.49 -17.99 -27.92
CA ARG A 98 15.25 -18.65 -26.88
C ARG A 98 16.11 -17.55 -26.30
N ILE A 99 15.75 -17.05 -25.13
CA ILE A 99 16.61 -16.15 -24.38
C ILE A 99 17.87 -16.97 -24.29
N ASP A 100 18.92 -16.51 -24.98
CA ASP A 100 20.23 -17.11 -24.93
C ASP A 100 20.48 -17.47 -23.48
N ALA A 101 20.67 -18.78 -23.27
CA ALA A 101 20.54 -19.45 -21.99
C ALA A 101 20.86 -18.49 -20.87
N VAL A 102 19.81 -18.05 -20.14
CA VAL A 102 19.82 -17.15 -18.98
C VAL A 102 21.27 -16.88 -18.61
N ARG A 103 21.86 -15.77 -19.10
CA ARG A 103 23.04 -15.22 -18.43
C ARG A 103 22.62 -15.22 -16.98
N ARG A 104 23.25 -16.08 -16.16
CA ARG A 104 22.91 -16.27 -14.75
C ARG A 104 22.47 -14.90 -14.27
N PRO A 105 21.21 -14.72 -13.80
CA PRO A 105 20.82 -13.43 -13.24
C PRO A 105 21.99 -13.06 -12.33
N PRO A 106 22.55 -11.84 -12.46
CA PRO A 106 23.70 -11.47 -11.66
C PRO A 106 23.35 -11.94 -10.27
N VAL A 107 24.20 -12.80 -9.69
CA VAL A 107 23.96 -13.29 -8.35
C VAL A 107 23.99 -12.00 -7.54
N ILE A 108 22.80 -11.43 -7.30
CA ILE A 108 22.60 -10.36 -6.37
C ILE A 108 22.95 -11.08 -5.10
N ARG A 109 24.21 -10.94 -4.69
CA ARG A 109 24.68 -11.45 -3.42
C ARG A 109 23.63 -10.97 -2.44
N ALA A 110 22.95 -11.91 -1.78
CA ALA A 110 22.01 -11.58 -0.73
C ALA A 110 22.73 -10.54 0.13
N PRO A 111 22.17 -9.32 0.28
CA PRO A 111 22.86 -8.29 1.04
C PRO A 111 23.24 -8.88 2.39
N ALA A 112 24.51 -8.70 2.76
CA ALA A 112 25.01 -9.09 4.06
C ALA A 112 24.03 -8.61 5.13
N LYS A 113 23.49 -9.54 5.94
CA LYS A 113 22.60 -9.32 7.09
C LYS A 113 21.74 -8.06 6.95
N HIS A 114 20.53 -8.18 6.40
CA HIS A 114 19.57 -7.07 6.36
C HIS A 114 19.54 -6.33 7.70
N THR A 115 19.75 -5.01 7.67
CA THR A 115 19.67 -4.20 8.89
C THR A 115 18.24 -4.24 9.43
N VAL A 116 18.07 -4.10 10.75
CA VAL A 116 16.74 -4.04 11.38
C VAL A 116 15.85 -2.99 10.72
N ALA A 117 16.42 -1.83 10.38
CA ALA A 117 15.71 -0.78 9.65
C ALA A 117 15.23 -1.23 8.27
N ALA A 118 16.06 -1.92 7.48
CA ALA A 118 15.66 -2.41 6.16
C ALA A 118 14.53 -3.45 6.26
N VAL A 119 14.58 -4.31 7.27
CA VAL A 119 13.52 -5.30 7.55
C VAL A 119 12.20 -4.61 7.91
N ILE A 120 12.21 -3.61 8.79
CA ILE A 120 11.01 -2.86 9.17
C ILE A 120 10.46 -2.06 7.97
N THR A 121 11.33 -1.46 7.15
CA THR A 121 10.93 -0.79 5.92
C THR A 121 10.23 -1.75 4.94
N ALA A 122 10.75 -2.96 4.77
CA ALA A 122 10.13 -3.98 3.93
C ALA A 122 8.77 -4.43 4.48
N ARG A 123 8.70 -4.75 5.78
CA ARG A 123 7.47 -5.15 6.49
C ARG A 123 6.36 -4.11 6.37
N SER A 124 6.72 -2.84 6.51
CA SER A 124 5.78 -1.71 6.42
C SER A 124 5.45 -1.30 5.00
N SER A 125 6.17 -1.84 4.01
CA SER A 125 6.14 -1.41 2.60
C SER A 125 6.41 0.10 2.46
N GLY A 126 7.26 0.67 3.31
CA GLY A 126 7.58 2.10 3.30
C GLY A 126 6.48 3.04 3.83
N HIS A 127 5.49 2.51 4.55
CA HIS A 127 4.37 3.30 5.10
C HIS A 127 4.39 3.32 6.63
N CYS A 128 3.75 4.31 7.24
CA CYS A 128 3.54 4.33 8.67
C CYS A 128 2.73 3.10 9.15
N GLU A 129 3.20 2.46 10.22
CA GLU A 129 2.54 1.31 10.86
C GLU A 129 1.46 1.72 11.87
N ILE A 130 1.38 3.01 12.24
CA ILE A 130 0.41 3.55 13.21
C ILE A 130 -0.89 4.00 12.53
N MET A 131 -0.81 4.79 11.46
CA MET A 131 -1.94 5.37 10.71
C MET A 131 -3.05 6.02 11.59
N ALA A 132 -2.66 6.72 12.65
CA ALA A 132 -3.56 7.53 13.46
C ALA A 132 -4.18 8.68 12.63
N PRO A 133 -5.23 9.37 13.13
CA PRO A 133 -5.67 10.64 12.53
C PRO A 133 -4.48 11.57 12.26
N ASP A 134 -4.50 12.24 11.10
CA ASP A 134 -3.41 13.08 10.56
C ASP A 134 -2.12 12.35 10.14
N CYS A 135 -2.17 11.03 9.93
CA CYS A 135 -1.04 10.28 9.37
C CYS A 135 -0.70 10.72 7.94
N GLN A 136 0.60 10.90 7.67
CA GLN A 136 1.12 11.26 6.34
C GLN A 136 1.29 10.06 5.40
N LEU A 137 1.02 8.84 5.90
CA LEU A 137 1.16 7.57 5.18
C LEU A 137 2.60 7.23 4.72
N THR A 138 3.58 8.08 5.00
CA THR A 138 5.01 7.85 4.73
C THR A 138 5.72 7.12 5.86
N LEU A 139 6.89 6.55 5.56
CA LEU A 139 7.91 6.18 6.54
C LEU A 139 8.93 7.33 6.59
N ASP A 140 8.89 8.11 7.67
CA ASP A 140 9.86 9.19 7.91
C ASP A 140 10.96 8.73 8.88
N ALA A 141 10.64 7.81 9.78
CA ALA A 141 11.56 7.28 10.78
C ALA A 141 11.22 5.83 11.19
N ILE A 142 12.20 5.16 11.79
CA ILE A 142 12.02 3.94 12.57
C ILE A 142 12.02 4.34 14.05
N ALA A 143 10.91 4.12 14.74
CA ALA A 143 10.79 4.40 16.17
C ALA A 143 11.08 3.15 17.00
N SER A 144 11.60 3.34 18.22
CA SER A 144 11.74 2.26 19.20
C SER A 144 10.45 2.08 20.00
N ARG A 145 10.09 0.82 20.26
CA ARG A 145 9.08 0.45 21.25
C ARG A 145 9.66 0.37 22.65
N ILE A 146 10.98 0.32 22.82
CA ILE A 146 11.61 0.17 24.12
C ILE A 146 11.69 1.55 24.77
N ARG A 147 11.19 1.69 26.00
CA ARG A 147 11.25 2.96 26.74
C ARG A 147 12.69 3.43 26.89
N GLY A 148 12.99 4.64 26.43
CA GLY A 148 14.34 5.21 26.43
C GLY A 148 15.30 4.56 25.43
N GLY A 149 14.82 3.64 24.59
CA GLY A 149 15.63 2.96 23.58
C GLY A 149 15.98 3.86 22.39
N CYS A 150 17.20 3.70 21.87
CA CYS A 150 17.65 4.38 20.66
C CYS A 150 17.29 3.55 19.41
N TRP A 151 16.74 4.19 18.38
CA TRP A 151 16.36 3.52 17.14
C TRP A 151 17.54 2.92 16.35
N HIS A 152 18.76 3.45 16.54
CA HIS A 152 19.97 2.91 15.91
C HIS A 152 20.47 1.61 16.56
N GLN A 153 19.95 1.26 17.73
CA GLN A 153 20.38 0.12 18.55
C GLN A 153 19.21 -0.82 18.86
N LEU A 154 18.28 -0.95 17.93
CA LEU A 154 17.21 -1.93 18.08
C LEU A 154 17.81 -3.35 18.09
N PRO A 155 17.48 -4.18 19.10
CA PRO A 155 17.99 -5.55 19.17
C PRO A 155 17.45 -6.41 18.03
N ASP A 156 16.22 -6.16 17.58
CA ASP A 156 15.57 -6.86 16.49
C ASP A 156 14.42 -6.02 15.86
N ALA A 157 13.74 -6.58 14.85
CA ALA A 157 12.64 -5.91 14.16
C ALA A 157 11.34 -5.83 14.95
N ALA A 158 11.15 -6.64 16.00
CA ALA A 158 9.98 -6.54 16.86
C ALA A 158 10.06 -5.32 17.79
N ALA A 159 11.28 -4.89 18.12
CA ALA A 159 11.54 -3.73 18.99
C ALA A 159 11.30 -2.37 18.34
N GLY A 160 11.01 -2.30 17.04
CA GLY A 160 10.75 -1.04 16.34
C GLY A 160 9.63 -1.09 15.33
N TYR A 161 9.21 0.09 14.88
CA TYR A 161 8.13 0.27 13.90
C TYR A 161 8.36 1.47 13.00
N ALA A 162 7.83 1.39 11.78
CA ALA A 162 7.87 2.49 10.83
C ALA A 162 6.82 3.55 11.16
N VAL A 163 7.20 4.83 11.13
CA VAL A 163 6.31 5.92 11.52
C VAL A 163 6.57 7.20 10.73
N CYS A 164 5.51 7.97 10.45
CA CYS A 164 5.64 9.33 9.92
C CYS A 164 5.84 10.34 11.06
N ARG A 165 6.30 11.56 10.74
CA ARG A 165 6.54 12.62 11.73
C ARG A 165 5.31 12.95 12.58
N ARG A 166 4.11 12.95 11.98
CA ARG A 166 2.85 13.24 12.69
C ARG A 166 2.50 12.14 13.70
N CYS A 167 2.57 10.88 13.29
CA CYS A 167 2.31 9.74 14.17
C CYS A 167 3.39 9.60 15.26
N GLN A 168 4.66 9.89 14.95
CA GLN A 168 5.73 9.91 15.95
C GLN A 168 5.41 10.94 17.05
N ALA A 169 5.08 12.17 16.67
CA ALA A 169 4.72 13.21 17.63
C ALA A 169 3.47 12.87 18.45
N ALA A 170 2.48 12.22 17.82
CA ALA A 170 1.28 11.75 18.51
C ALA A 170 1.61 10.69 19.56
N VAL A 171 2.41 9.67 19.21
CA VAL A 171 2.82 8.61 20.15
C VAL A 171 3.70 9.17 21.27
N THR A 172 4.63 10.08 20.98
CA THR A 172 5.49 10.70 22.00
C THR A 172 4.68 11.50 23.04
N ARG A 173 3.58 12.14 22.62
CA ARG A 173 2.68 12.89 23.54
C ARG A 173 1.58 12.03 24.15
N MET A 174 1.45 10.78 23.71
CA MET A 174 0.44 9.86 24.18
C MET A 174 0.67 9.55 25.66
N GLU A 175 -0.42 9.40 26.41
CA GLU A 175 -0.34 8.94 27.79
C GLU A 175 0.34 7.56 27.84
N PRO A 176 1.35 7.35 28.71
CA PRO A 176 2.18 6.14 28.65
C PRO A 176 1.38 4.84 28.79
N ARG A 177 0.34 4.79 29.64
CA ARG A 177 -0.46 3.57 29.79
C ARG A 177 -1.20 3.25 28.50
N LEU A 178 -1.76 4.25 27.80
CA LEU A 178 -2.36 4.05 26.49
C LEU A 178 -1.33 3.57 25.45
N ALA A 179 -0.12 4.14 25.42
CA ALA A 179 0.94 3.70 24.51
C ALA A 179 1.35 2.23 24.76
N HIS A 180 1.36 1.80 26.03
CA HIS A 180 1.55 0.40 26.40
C HIS A 180 0.38 -0.48 25.99
N GLN A 181 -0.86 -0.04 26.22
CA GLN A 181 -2.06 -0.78 25.82
C GLN A 181 -2.09 -1.01 24.31
N LEU A 182 -1.70 -0.01 23.51
CA LEU A 182 -1.62 -0.12 22.05
C LEU A 182 -0.36 -0.85 21.55
N GLY A 183 0.54 -1.22 22.46
CA GLY A 183 1.79 -1.91 22.15
C GLY A 183 2.83 -1.05 21.44
N TYR A 184 2.66 0.27 21.41
CA TYR A 184 3.64 1.22 20.86
C TYR A 184 4.84 1.40 21.79
N LEU A 185 4.66 1.08 23.06
CA LEU A 185 5.69 1.08 24.09
C LEU A 185 5.70 -0.28 24.82
N VAL A 186 6.90 -0.78 25.11
CA VAL A 186 7.17 -1.97 25.92
C VAL A 186 8.27 -1.64 26.93
N ASP A 187 8.24 -2.32 28.08
CA ASP A 187 9.17 -2.03 29.17
C ASP A 187 10.61 -2.43 28.85
N ASN A 188 10.79 -3.51 28.09
CA ASN A 188 12.10 -4.04 27.71
C ASN A 188 12.03 -4.79 26.36
N SER A 189 13.21 -5.10 25.81
CA SER A 189 13.34 -5.79 24.52
C SER A 189 12.78 -7.21 24.51
N ALA A 190 12.85 -7.94 25.63
CA ALA A 190 12.36 -9.32 25.70
C ALA A 190 10.84 -9.41 25.48
N ASN A 191 10.11 -8.34 25.80
CA ASN A 191 8.66 -8.25 25.61
C ASN A 191 8.26 -7.79 24.21
N ALA A 192 9.18 -7.33 23.37
CA ALA A 192 8.84 -6.70 22.09
C ALA A 192 8.15 -7.68 21.12
N ALA A 193 8.59 -8.94 21.07
CA ALA A 193 8.03 -9.95 20.18
C ALA A 193 6.70 -10.56 20.68
N THR A 194 6.42 -10.43 21.98
CA THR A 194 5.27 -11.05 22.63
C THR A 194 4.11 -10.08 22.83
N VAL A 195 4.39 -8.79 23.01
CA VAL A 195 3.37 -7.75 23.17
C VAL A 195 2.77 -7.40 21.80
N PRO A 196 1.45 -7.57 21.61
CA PRO A 196 0.78 -7.21 20.36
C PRO A 196 0.91 -5.73 20.04
N PHE A 197 0.96 -5.41 18.76
CA PHE A 197 1.06 -4.05 18.24
C PHE A 197 -0.26 -3.66 17.54
N TYR A 198 -0.85 -2.52 17.92
CA TYR A 198 -2.06 -2.04 17.27
C TYR A 198 -1.75 -1.39 15.92
N TRP A 199 -1.85 -2.20 14.88
CA TRP A 199 -1.38 -1.89 13.54
C TRP A 199 -2.43 -1.11 12.74
N ARG A 200 -1.99 0.03 12.21
CA ARG A 200 -2.74 0.90 11.28
C ARG A 200 -4.18 1.17 11.71
N GLN A 201 -4.37 1.45 13.01
CA GLN A 201 -5.67 1.67 13.66
C GLN A 201 -6.78 0.66 13.31
N SER A 202 -6.43 -0.58 12.98
CA SER A 202 -7.41 -1.54 12.44
C SER A 202 -7.33 -2.91 13.06
N ARG A 203 -6.12 -3.40 13.38
CA ARG A 203 -5.96 -4.77 13.88
C ARG A 203 -4.74 -4.92 14.76
N TRP A 204 -4.78 -5.93 15.60
CA TRP A 204 -3.65 -6.31 16.45
C TRP A 204 -2.75 -7.30 15.71
N MET A 205 -1.45 -7.04 15.73
CA MET A 205 -0.43 -7.85 15.06
C MET A 205 0.63 -8.31 16.07
N SER A 206 1.09 -9.55 15.93
CA SER A 206 2.34 -10.01 16.54
C SER A 206 3.47 -9.62 15.60
N LEU A 207 4.50 -8.96 16.13
CA LEU A 207 5.72 -8.64 15.39
C LEU A 207 6.81 -9.60 15.85
N ASP A 208 7.44 -10.34 14.95
CA ASP A 208 8.54 -11.22 15.30
C ASP A 208 9.91 -10.53 15.11
N SER A 209 10.95 -11.10 15.73
CA SER A 209 12.31 -10.57 15.68
C SER A 209 12.90 -10.53 14.25
N ALA A 210 12.39 -11.35 13.33
CA ALA A 210 12.83 -11.41 11.93
C ALA A 210 12.10 -10.40 11.02
N GLY A 211 11.09 -9.70 11.54
CA GLY A 211 10.32 -8.69 10.81
C GLY A 211 9.03 -9.19 10.19
N GLY A 212 8.57 -10.39 10.54
CA GLY A 212 7.22 -10.82 10.21
C GLY A 212 6.18 -10.05 11.03
N ALA A 213 5.01 -9.87 10.42
CA ALA A 213 3.81 -9.35 11.09
C ALA A 213 2.64 -10.29 10.79
N ALA A 214 2.08 -10.89 11.83
CA ALA A 214 0.92 -11.78 11.71
C ALA A 214 -0.24 -11.31 12.60
N PRO A 215 -1.51 -11.40 12.17
CA PRO A 215 -2.65 -11.10 13.02
C PRO A 215 -2.65 -11.97 14.28
N ILE A 216 -2.98 -11.40 15.44
CA ILE A 216 -3.24 -12.22 16.63
C ILE A 216 -4.66 -12.79 16.57
N SER A 217 -4.83 -14.07 16.94
CA SER A 217 -6.15 -14.66 17.11
C SER A 217 -6.87 -14.01 18.30
N SER A 218 -8.19 -13.87 18.20
CA SER A 218 -9.05 -13.20 19.19
C SER A 218 -8.92 -13.75 20.62
N THR A 219 -8.43 -14.98 20.79
CA THR A 219 -8.26 -15.69 22.06
C THR A 219 -7.07 -15.21 22.90
N LYS A 220 -6.14 -14.42 22.36
CA LYS A 220 -4.92 -13.96 23.06
C LYS A 220 -5.02 -12.56 23.71
N ARG A 221 -6.22 -11.97 23.79
CA ARG A 221 -6.42 -10.59 24.28
C ARG A 221 -6.57 -10.43 25.80
N SER A 222 -6.60 -11.52 26.57
CA SER A 222 -6.97 -11.48 27.99
C SER A 222 -5.83 -11.84 28.96
N ALA A 223 -4.59 -11.52 28.63
CA ALA A 223 -3.46 -11.65 29.55
C ALA A 223 -2.82 -10.28 29.78
#